data_AF-A0A4W5MRU7-F1
#
_entry.id   AF-A0A4W5MRU7-F1
#
_cell.length_a   1.000
_cell.length_b   1.000
_cell.length_c   1.000
_cell.angle_alpha   90.00
_cell.angle_beta   90.00
_cell.angle_gamma   90.00
#
_symmetry.space_group_name_H-M   'P 1'
#
loop_
_entity.id
_entity.type
_entity.pdbx_description
1 polymer ?
#
loop_
_entity_poly.entity_id
_entity_poly.type
_entity_poly.pdbx_seq_one_letter_code
_entity_poly.pdbx_strand_id
1 'polypeptide(L)'
;HFSNLYFFKEKCIIDRICNNGWGTCPPPSIGDLQDQWPFLFTNVWLCDHFNTLTSIVIDSRLTQVLLNKGKRIVNFFKSQKTKLRREIQCLLNEIDSYIRGNDDLTATAAILLLMTHFKEKDESLFLLADEILYWVL
;
A
#
# COMPACT_ATOMS: atom_id res chain seq x y z
N HIS A 1 24.60 16.85 10.70
CA HIS A 1 25.53 15.75 11.08
C HIS A 1 24.89 14.37 10.93
N PHE A 2 23.65 14.17 11.38
CA PHE A 2 22.91 12.91 11.20
C PHE A 2 22.67 12.53 9.73
N SER A 3 22.21 13.47 8.88
CA SER A 3 21.91 13.23 7.46
C SER A 3 23.08 12.65 6.64
N ASN A 4 24.33 13.00 6.97
CA ASN A 4 25.51 12.48 6.29
C ASN A 4 25.84 11.04 6.70
N LEU A 5 25.53 10.64 7.95
CA LEU A 5 25.72 9.27 8.42
C LEU A 5 24.65 8.34 7.83
N TYR A 6 23.41 8.85 7.68
CA TYR A 6 22.32 8.16 6.98
C TYR A 6 22.64 7.92 5.51
N PHE A 7 23.06 8.97 4.79
CA PHE A 7 23.43 8.86 3.37
C PHE A 7 24.62 7.91 3.15
N PHE A 8 25.60 7.90 4.07
CA PHE A 8 26.74 6.99 4.00
C PHE A 8 26.34 5.53 4.26
N LYS A 9 25.45 5.27 5.24
CA LYS A 9 24.88 3.94 5.45
C LYS A 9 24.06 3.51 4.23
N GLU A 10 23.11 4.32 3.77
CA GLU A 10 22.28 4.03 2.60
C GLU A 10 23.11 3.67 1.37
N LYS A 11 24.13 4.47 1.04
CA LYS A 11 25.00 4.22 -0.12
C LYS A 11 25.78 2.91 0.03
N CYS A 12 26.38 2.66 1.20
CA CYS A 12 27.08 1.39 1.48
C CYS A 12 26.17 0.16 1.35
N ILE A 13 24.86 0.29 1.50
CA ILE A 13 23.95 -0.85 1.54
C ILE A 13 23.19 -1.04 0.23
N ILE A 14 22.85 0.03 -0.50
CA ILE A 14 22.48 -0.09 -1.91
C ILE A 14 23.64 -0.79 -2.64
N ASP A 15 24.88 -0.38 -2.34
CA ASP A 15 26.07 -1.05 -2.84
C ASP A 15 26.17 -2.50 -2.36
N ARG A 16 25.69 -2.87 -1.16
CA ARG A 16 25.74 -4.27 -0.69
C ARG A 16 24.65 -5.16 -1.32
N ILE A 17 23.45 -4.61 -1.55
CA ILE A 17 22.35 -5.30 -2.23
C ILE A 17 22.64 -5.42 -3.74
N CYS A 18 23.24 -4.39 -4.34
CA CYS A 18 23.56 -4.36 -5.77
C CYS A 18 24.93 -4.98 -6.12
N ASN A 19 25.95 -4.92 -5.24
CA ASN A 19 27.27 -5.54 -5.46
C ASN A 19 27.40 -6.96 -4.89
N ASN A 20 26.39 -7.49 -4.19
CA ASN A 20 26.23 -8.94 -4.11
C ASN A 20 25.84 -9.43 -5.50
N GLY A 21 26.88 -9.63 -6.32
CA GLY A 21 26.79 -10.04 -7.70
C GLY A 21 25.87 -11.24 -7.88
N TRP A 22 25.31 -11.32 -9.08
CA TRP A 22 24.45 -12.40 -9.52
C TRP A 22 25.02 -13.78 -9.10
N GLY A 23 24.43 -14.41 -8.07
CA GLY A 23 24.41 -15.87 -7.96
C GLY A 23 24.97 -16.61 -6.74
N THR A 24 25.35 -16.00 -5.59
CA THR A 24 25.95 -16.83 -4.49
C THR A 24 25.52 -16.59 -3.04
N CYS A 25 24.59 -15.67 -2.72
CA CYS A 25 24.04 -15.58 -1.36
C CYS A 25 22.51 -15.71 -1.40
N PRO A 26 21.91 -16.53 -0.51
CA PRO A 26 20.46 -16.48 -0.33
C PRO A 26 20.08 -15.04 0.09
N PRO A 27 18.92 -14.54 -0.36
CA PRO A 27 18.41 -13.27 0.13
C PRO A 27 18.41 -13.26 1.66
N PRO A 28 18.85 -12.17 2.31
CA PRO A 28 18.78 -12.08 3.76
C PRO A 28 17.34 -12.31 4.22
N SER A 29 17.15 -12.97 5.37
CA SER A 29 15.81 -13.13 5.93
C SER A 29 15.23 -11.77 6.32
N ILE A 30 13.90 -11.71 6.49
CA ILE A 30 13.26 -10.46 6.93
C ILE A 30 13.77 -10.01 8.31
N GLY A 31 14.09 -10.96 9.20
CA GLY A 31 14.71 -10.70 10.50
C GLY A 31 16.11 -10.15 10.38
N ASP A 32 16.95 -10.74 9.52
CA ASP A 32 18.31 -10.22 9.26
C ASP A 32 18.27 -8.81 8.67
N LEU A 33 17.28 -8.53 7.82
CA LEU A 33 17.02 -7.20 7.30
C LEU A 33 16.58 -6.26 8.42
N GLN A 34 15.66 -6.65 9.29
CA GLN A 34 15.22 -5.79 10.39
C GLN A 34 16.34 -5.46 11.38
N ASP A 35 17.19 -6.42 11.71
CA ASP A 35 18.33 -6.22 12.62
C ASP A 35 19.36 -5.28 12.03
N GLN A 36 19.65 -5.43 10.74
CA GLN A 36 20.60 -4.56 10.05
C GLN A 36 19.98 -3.18 9.76
N TRP A 37 18.70 -3.15 9.40
CA TRP A 37 17.95 -2.05 8.77
C TRP A 37 16.62 -1.75 9.47
N PRO A 38 16.61 -1.50 10.80
CA PRO A 38 15.36 -1.39 11.55
C PRO A 38 14.49 -0.20 11.10
N PHE A 39 15.11 0.84 10.55
CA PHE A 39 14.40 2.02 10.04
C PHE A 39 13.61 1.74 8.76
N LEU A 40 13.99 0.75 7.93
CA LEU A 40 13.20 0.40 6.74
C LEU A 40 11.83 -0.18 7.13
N PHE A 41 11.70 -0.69 8.35
CA PHE A 41 10.47 -1.25 8.91
C PHE A 41 9.60 -0.21 9.62
N THR A 42 9.97 1.07 9.54
CA THR A 42 9.17 2.19 10.03
C THR A 42 8.68 3.02 8.87
N ASN A 43 7.36 3.26 8.81
CA ASN A 43 6.70 3.87 7.65
C ASN A 43 7.34 5.20 7.20
N VAL A 44 7.60 6.12 8.14
CA VAL A 44 8.22 7.43 7.84
C VAL A 44 9.55 7.28 7.11
N TRP A 45 10.40 6.39 7.61
CA TRP A 45 11.76 6.20 7.11
C TRP A 45 11.78 5.38 5.82
N LEU A 46 10.84 4.44 5.66
CA LEU A 46 10.62 3.75 4.39
C LEU A 46 10.21 4.73 3.29
N CYS A 47 9.26 5.63 3.56
CA CYS A 47 8.80 6.63 2.61
C CYS A 47 9.90 7.62 2.23
N ASP A 48 10.69 8.08 3.22
CA ASP A 48 11.82 9.01 2.97
C ASP A 48 12.94 8.34 2.15
N HIS A 49 13.28 7.09 2.47
CA HIS A 49 14.24 6.29 1.71
C HIS A 49 13.78 6.08 0.26
N PHE A 50 12.52 5.67 0.08
CA PHE A 50 11.95 5.48 -1.25
C PHE A 50 12.00 6.78 -2.07
N ASN A 51 11.67 7.92 -1.45
CA ASN A 51 11.77 9.22 -2.08
C ASN A 51 13.21 9.59 -2.43
N THR A 52 14.18 9.30 -1.57
CA THR A 52 15.61 9.53 -1.86
C THR A 52 16.09 8.72 -3.07
N LEU A 53 15.67 7.45 -3.17
CA LEU A 53 16.08 6.57 -4.27
C LEU A 53 15.41 6.91 -5.61
N THR A 54 14.12 7.29 -5.57
CA THR A 54 13.29 7.39 -6.78
C THR A 54 12.93 8.82 -7.14
N SER A 55 13.15 9.77 -6.23
CA SER A 55 12.59 11.13 -6.27
C SER A 55 11.05 11.14 -6.31
N ILE A 56 10.41 10.07 -5.81
CA ILE A 56 8.96 9.94 -5.77
C ILE A 56 8.48 9.99 -4.32
N VAL A 57 7.64 10.97 -4.02
CA VAL A 57 6.87 11.02 -2.76
C VAL A 57 5.74 10.00 -2.83
N ILE A 58 6.00 8.80 -2.30
CA ILE A 58 5.11 7.64 -2.46
C ILE A 58 3.70 7.85 -1.91
N ASP A 59 3.55 8.48 -0.75
CA ASP A 59 2.24 8.71 -0.11
C ASP A 59 1.33 9.56 -0.99
N SER A 60 1.88 10.64 -1.55
CA SER A 60 1.15 11.53 -2.46
C SER A 60 0.80 10.82 -3.77
N ARG A 61 1.77 10.12 -4.38
CA ARG A 61 1.53 9.40 -5.63
C ARG A 61 0.51 8.29 -5.48
N LEU A 62 0.62 7.50 -4.42
CA LEU A 62 -0.26 6.37 -4.18
C LEU A 62 -1.69 6.87 -3.95
N THR A 63 -1.87 7.89 -3.10
CA THR A 63 -3.16 8.55 -2.88
C THR A 63 -3.78 9.03 -4.19
N GLN A 64 -3.01 9.76 -5.01
CA GLN A 64 -3.50 10.28 -6.28
C GLN A 64 -3.91 9.15 -7.25
N VAL A 65 -3.10 8.09 -7.36
CA VAL A 65 -3.37 6.95 -8.23
C VAL A 65 -4.60 6.17 -7.77
N LEU A 66 -4.73 5.94 -6.47
CA LEU A 66 -5.88 5.26 -5.87
C LEU A 66 -7.17 6.06 -6.07
N LEU A 67 -7.15 7.38 -5.89
CA LEU A 67 -8.29 8.23 -6.16
C LEU A 67 -8.70 8.16 -7.65
N ASN A 68 -7.75 8.31 -8.56
CA ASN A 68 -8.04 8.29 -10.01
C ASN A 68 -8.56 6.93 -10.49
N LYS A 69 -7.90 5.84 -10.09
CA LYS A 69 -8.35 4.48 -10.45
C LYS A 69 -9.65 4.13 -9.74
N GLY A 70 -9.82 4.54 -8.48
CA GLY A 70 -11.03 4.35 -7.70
C GLY A 70 -12.24 5.02 -8.36
N LYS A 71 -12.11 6.28 -8.79
CA LYS A 71 -13.15 7.00 -9.55
C LYS A 71 -13.56 6.22 -10.80
N ARG A 72 -12.58 5.68 -11.55
CA ARG A 72 -12.85 4.87 -12.75
C ARG A 72 -13.63 3.58 -12.43
N ILE A 73 -13.26 2.90 -11.35
CA ILE A 73 -13.95 1.67 -10.90
C ILE A 73 -15.38 1.99 -10.47
N VAL A 74 -15.58 2.99 -9.60
CA VAL A 74 -16.90 3.40 -9.14
C VAL A 74 -17.80 3.78 -10.32
N ASN A 75 -17.29 4.56 -11.27
CA ASN A 75 -18.03 4.96 -12.47
C ASN A 75 -18.40 3.75 -13.35
N PHE A 76 -17.50 2.77 -13.48
CA PHE A 76 -17.80 1.52 -14.19
C PHE A 76 -19.00 0.79 -13.56
N PHE A 77 -18.99 0.58 -12.24
CA PHE A 77 -20.10 -0.07 -11.55
C PHE A 77 -21.41 0.72 -11.66
N LYS A 78 -21.36 2.06 -11.56
CA LYS A 78 -22.52 2.94 -11.77
C LYS A 78 -23.11 2.78 -13.18
N SER A 79 -22.26 2.73 -14.21
CA SER A 79 -22.71 2.59 -15.61
C SER A 79 -23.45 1.27 -15.89
N GLN A 80 -23.22 0.23 -15.07
CA GLN A 80 -23.82 -1.09 -15.23
C GLN A 80 -24.83 -1.44 -14.13
N LYS A 81 -25.23 -0.46 -13.30
CA LYS A 81 -26.02 -0.67 -12.07
C LYS A 81 -27.20 -1.62 -12.23
N THR A 82 -28.00 -1.45 -13.28
CA THR A 82 -29.20 -2.26 -13.54
C THR A 82 -28.92 -3.74 -13.85
N LYS A 83 -27.69 -4.06 -14.29
CA LYS A 83 -27.24 -5.42 -14.60
C LYS A 83 -26.57 -6.13 -13.42
N LEU A 84 -26.25 -5.38 -12.35
CA LEU A 84 -25.52 -5.91 -11.20
C LEU A 84 -26.43 -6.62 -10.21
N ARG A 85 -25.84 -7.43 -9.33
CA ARG A 85 -26.55 -8.07 -8.22
C ARG A 85 -27.17 -7.02 -7.29
N ARG A 86 -28.33 -7.34 -6.69
CA ARG A 86 -29.08 -6.45 -5.79
C ARG A 86 -28.21 -5.87 -4.67
N GLU A 87 -27.34 -6.71 -4.09
CA GLU A 87 -26.34 -6.34 -3.08
C GLU A 87 -25.43 -5.19 -3.53
N ILE A 88 -24.83 -5.28 -4.73
CA ILE A 88 -23.95 -4.24 -5.27
C ILE A 88 -24.74 -2.98 -5.60
N GLN A 89 -26.00 -3.11 -6.02
CA GLN A 89 -26.88 -1.96 -6.24
C GLN A 89 -27.17 -1.19 -4.95
N CYS A 90 -27.45 -1.92 -3.85
CA CYS A 90 -27.62 -1.32 -2.52
C CYS A 90 -26.35 -0.61 -2.08
N LEU A 91 -25.20 -1.28 -2.18
CA LEU A 91 -23.90 -0.70 -1.83
C LEU A 91 -23.60 0.57 -2.65
N LEU A 92 -23.90 0.58 -3.95
CA LEU A 92 -23.75 1.79 -4.77
C LEU A 92 -24.66 2.94 -4.32
N ASN A 93 -25.88 2.66 -3.86
CA ASN A 93 -26.77 3.70 -3.33
C ASN A 93 -26.23 4.29 -2.03
N GLU A 94 -25.69 3.46 -1.15
CA GLU A 94 -25.04 3.91 0.09
C GLU A 94 -23.79 4.73 -0.24
N ILE A 95 -22.92 4.23 -1.11
CA ILE A 95 -21.73 4.96 -1.56
C ILE A 95 -22.12 6.33 -2.15
N ASP A 96 -23.20 6.41 -2.93
CA ASP A 96 -23.67 7.67 -3.50
C ASP A 96 -24.18 8.67 -2.45
N SER A 97 -24.68 8.21 -1.31
CA SER A 97 -25.05 9.11 -0.20
C SER A 97 -23.82 9.59 0.57
N TYR A 98 -22.79 8.75 0.74
CA TYR A 98 -21.56 9.08 1.48
C TYR A 98 -20.53 9.87 0.67
N ILE A 99 -20.35 9.59 -0.63
CA ILE A 99 -19.36 10.26 -1.50
C ILE A 99 -19.79 11.69 -1.86
N ARG A 100 -21.07 12.06 -1.68
CA ARG A 100 -21.61 13.36 -2.06
C ARG A 100 -21.00 14.49 -1.19
N GLY A 101 -19.78 14.90 -1.53
CA GLY A 101 -19.00 15.91 -0.82
C GLY A 101 -17.67 15.43 -0.24
N ASN A 102 -17.29 14.16 -0.37
CA ASN A 102 -16.03 13.64 0.17
C ASN A 102 -15.30 12.71 -0.81
N ASP A 103 -14.41 13.29 -1.62
CA ASP A 103 -13.58 12.56 -2.58
C ASP A 103 -12.61 11.56 -1.90
N ASP A 104 -12.25 11.75 -0.64
CA ASP A 104 -11.29 10.91 0.09
C ASP A 104 -11.80 9.46 0.26
N LEU A 105 -13.13 9.28 0.31
CA LEU A 105 -13.74 7.95 0.44
C LEU A 105 -13.79 7.18 -0.89
N THR A 106 -13.38 7.78 -2.00
CA THR A 106 -13.52 7.15 -3.32
C THR A 106 -12.65 5.90 -3.47
N ALA A 107 -11.44 5.90 -2.90
CA ALA A 107 -10.57 4.73 -2.94
C ALA A 107 -11.17 3.57 -2.13
N THR A 108 -11.66 3.87 -0.92
CA THR A 108 -12.34 2.90 -0.05
C THR A 108 -13.58 2.32 -0.72
N ALA A 109 -14.43 3.17 -1.30
CA ALA A 109 -15.63 2.74 -2.02
C ALA A 109 -15.29 1.82 -3.21
N ALA A 110 -14.22 2.11 -3.95
CA ALA A 110 -13.77 1.26 -5.05
C ALA A 110 -13.31 -0.12 -4.56
N ILE A 111 -12.58 -0.18 -3.44
CA ILE A 111 -12.14 -1.43 -2.82
C ILE A 111 -13.36 -2.24 -2.37
N LEU A 112 -14.29 -1.64 -1.63
CA LEU A 112 -15.51 -2.32 -1.17
C LEU A 112 -16.31 -2.89 -2.33
N LEU A 113 -16.49 -2.12 -3.41
CA LEU A 113 -17.17 -2.61 -4.61
C LEU A 113 -16.48 -3.82 -5.25
N LEU A 114 -15.15 -3.81 -5.33
CA LEU A 114 -14.37 -4.93 -5.86
C LEU A 114 -14.54 -6.17 -4.96
N MET A 115 -14.39 -6.00 -3.64
CA MET A 115 -14.55 -7.09 -2.68
C MET A 115 -15.94 -7.72 -2.77
N THR A 116 -17.01 -6.92 -2.73
CA THR A 116 -18.39 -7.41 -2.88
C THR A 116 -18.63 -8.04 -4.25
N HIS A 117 -18.03 -7.49 -5.32
CA HIS A 117 -18.17 -8.04 -6.67
C HIS A 117 -17.52 -9.42 -6.82
N PHE A 118 -16.35 -9.62 -6.23
CA PHE A 118 -15.65 -10.91 -6.25
C PHE A 118 -16.03 -11.85 -5.12
N LYS A 119 -16.85 -11.39 -4.16
CA LYS A 119 -17.23 -12.11 -2.93
C LYS A 119 -16.02 -12.47 -2.06
N GLU A 120 -15.05 -11.57 -2.03
CA GLU A 120 -13.92 -11.65 -1.11
C GLU A 120 -14.40 -11.41 0.32
N LYS A 121 -13.71 -12.04 1.29
CA LYS A 121 -13.96 -11.81 2.71
C LYS A 121 -13.27 -10.53 3.16
N ASP A 122 -13.75 -9.94 4.25
CA ASP A 122 -13.11 -8.75 4.85
C ASP A 122 -11.65 -9.02 5.25
N GLU A 123 -11.37 -10.26 5.66
CA GLU A 123 -10.02 -10.77 5.99
C GLU A 123 -9.09 -10.89 4.77
N SER A 124 -9.62 -10.91 3.54
CA SER A 124 -8.81 -10.99 2.31
C SER A 124 -8.07 -9.67 1.99
N LEU A 125 -8.56 -8.53 2.49
CA LEU A 125 -7.97 -7.22 2.20
C LEU A 125 -6.70 -6.96 3.03
N PHE A 126 -6.71 -7.44 4.27
CA PHE A 126 -5.57 -7.38 5.16
C PHE A 126 -4.78 -8.66 4.99
N LEU A 127 -3.76 -8.62 4.12
CA LEU A 127 -2.65 -9.55 4.30
C LEU A 127 -2.08 -9.23 5.69
N LEU A 128 -2.31 -10.13 6.65
CA LEU A 128 -1.54 -10.21 7.88
C LEU A 128 -0.08 -10.40 7.46
N ALA A 129 0.61 -9.29 7.22
CA ALA A 129 2.06 -9.25 7.15
C ALA A 129 2.53 -9.40 8.60
N ASP A 130 2.61 -10.66 9.01
CA ASP A 130 3.16 -11.20 10.25
C ASP A 130 2.29 -11.10 11.53
N GLU A 131 2.06 -12.26 12.13
CA GLU A 131 1.59 -12.50 13.51
C GLU A 131 2.63 -12.07 14.58
N ILE A 132 3.45 -11.06 14.33
CA ILE A 132 4.53 -10.66 15.27
C ILE A 132 4.17 -9.34 15.93
N LEU A 133 3.19 -9.36 16.86
CA LEU A 133 3.28 -8.68 18.17
C LEU A 133 2.01 -8.91 19.02
N TYR A 134 1.92 -10.05 19.69
CA TYR A 134 1.17 -10.17 20.95
C TYR A 134 2.08 -10.75 22.04
N TRP A 135 3.25 -10.14 22.30
CA TRP A 135 4.03 -10.40 23.54
C TRP A 135 4.94 -9.23 23.94
N VAL A 136 4.41 -8.00 23.97
CA VAL A 136 4.97 -6.96 24.86
C VAL A 136 3.80 -6.28 25.59
N LEU A 137 3.21 -7.02 26.53
CA LEU A 137 2.67 -6.48 27.77
C LEU A 137 3.54 -7.03 28.91
#